data_AF-P43419-F1
#
_entry.id   AF-P43419-F1
#
_cell.length_a   1.000
_cell.length_b   1.000
_cell.length_c   1.000
_cell.angle_alpha   90.00
_cell.angle_beta   90.00
_cell.angle_gamma   90.00
#
_symmetry.space_group_name_H-M   'P 1'
#
loop_
_entity.id
_entity.type
_entity.pdbx_description
1 polymer ?
#
loop_
_entity_poly.entity_id
_entity_poly.type
_entity_poly.pdbx_seq_one_letter_code
_entity_poly.pdbx_strand_id
1 'polypeptide(L)'
;MALHDFVKIDKSRFEDAVKAYFLWKELNALIKNSHNRGINFPETISETLLCAAMGFELNRGTGGDAREPKTQAIIESKATSNWDRDTTSFSPSENFDALYFLRLNQRDDELYIYNTGINSDDLKSIQVNKTQTLGDQQAQGRRPRFSVIKFIIEANDIEPVAKVELRTKKIIKL
;
A
#
# COMPACT_ATOMS: atom_id res chain seq x y z
N MET A 1 19.52 4.69 11.02
CA MET A 1 20.07 4.19 9.74
C MET A 1 19.12 3.12 9.25
N ALA A 2 18.72 3.17 7.97
CA ALA A 2 17.90 2.11 7.39
C ALA A 2 18.72 0.80 7.34
N LEU A 3 18.07 -0.31 7.67
CA LEU A 3 18.62 -1.66 7.58
C LEU A 3 17.71 -2.45 6.66
N HIS A 4 18.10 -2.63 5.40
CA HIS A 4 17.28 -3.33 4.43
C HIS A 4 17.55 -4.84 4.43
N ASP A 5 16.50 -5.65 4.26
CA ASP A 5 16.54 -7.11 4.05
C ASP A 5 15.61 -7.45 2.88
N PHE A 6 16.15 -7.40 1.66
CA PHE A 6 15.36 -7.54 0.44
C PHE A 6 15.19 -9.00 0.05
N VAL A 7 13.93 -9.39 -0.20
CA VAL A 7 13.56 -10.76 -0.57
C VAL A 7 12.73 -10.73 -1.85
N LYS A 8 13.17 -11.48 -2.85
CA LYS A 8 12.38 -11.70 -4.07
C LYS A 8 11.15 -12.55 -3.75
N ILE A 9 9.99 -12.14 -4.27
CA ILE A 9 8.77 -12.93 -4.15
C ILE A 9 8.74 -14.01 -5.23
N ASP A 10 8.93 -15.25 -4.79
CA ASP A 10 8.73 -16.43 -5.64
C ASP A 10 7.25 -16.85 -5.67
N LYS A 11 6.96 -17.89 -6.47
CA LYS A 11 5.62 -18.44 -6.61
C LYS A 11 5.03 -18.92 -5.29
N SER A 12 5.84 -19.55 -4.43
CA SER A 12 5.37 -20.08 -3.14
C SER A 12 4.93 -18.94 -2.22
N ARG A 13 5.74 -17.89 -2.09
CA ARG A 13 5.42 -16.70 -1.29
C ARG A 13 4.19 -15.96 -1.81
N PHE A 14 4.04 -15.88 -3.13
CA PHE A 14 2.83 -15.34 -3.73
C PHE A 14 1.58 -16.17 -3.38
N GLU A 15 1.66 -17.49 -3.49
CA GLU A 15 0.55 -18.39 -3.13
C GLU A 15 0.21 -18.32 -1.64
N ASP A 16 1.20 -18.20 -0.76
CA ASP A 16 1.01 -18.00 0.67
C ASP A 16 0.33 -16.67 0.98
N ALA A 17 0.71 -15.58 0.31
CA ALA A 17 0.05 -14.28 0.46
C ALA A 17 -1.41 -14.31 0.00
N VAL A 18 -1.72 -14.99 -1.11
CA VAL A 18 -3.10 -15.21 -1.56
C VAL A 18 -3.88 -16.06 -0.55
N LYS A 19 -3.29 -17.12 0.00
CA LYS A 19 -3.92 -17.92 1.05
C LYS A 19 -4.20 -17.09 2.31
N ALA A 20 -3.23 -16.29 2.74
CA ALA A 20 -3.36 -15.39 3.89
C ALA A 20 -4.48 -14.36 3.67
N TYR A 21 -4.64 -13.85 2.44
CA TYR A 21 -5.75 -12.98 2.08
C TYR A 21 -7.11 -13.63 2.33
N PHE A 22 -7.35 -14.86 1.86
CA PHE A 22 -8.64 -15.52 2.04
C PHE A 22 -8.93 -15.83 3.52
N LEU A 23 -7.91 -16.22 4.30
CA LEU A 23 -8.04 -16.41 5.75
C LEU A 23 -8.37 -15.09 6.46
N TRP A 24 -7.70 -14.00 6.10
CA TRP A 24 -8.02 -12.68 6.63
C TRP A 24 -9.44 -12.25 6.25
N LYS A 25 -9.87 -12.47 5.01
CA LYS A 25 -11.22 -12.12 4.54
C LYS A 25 -12.29 -12.85 5.34
N GLU A 26 -12.08 -14.14 5.61
CA GLU A 26 -12.96 -14.96 6.45
C GLU A 26 -13.01 -14.44 7.89
N LEU A 27 -11.84 -14.24 8.52
CA LEU A 27 -11.75 -13.72 9.88
C LEU A 27 -12.42 -12.34 10.00
N ASN A 28 -12.17 -11.45 9.04
CA ASN A 28 -12.76 -10.12 9.00
C ASN A 28 -14.30 -10.19 8.89
N ALA A 29 -14.84 -11.11 8.08
CA ALA A 29 -16.28 -11.32 7.99
C ALA A 29 -16.88 -11.80 9.32
N LEU A 30 -16.23 -12.77 9.99
CA LEU A 30 -16.68 -13.27 11.30
C LEU A 30 -16.69 -12.16 12.37
N ILE A 31 -15.66 -11.31 12.40
CA ILE A 31 -15.60 -10.18 13.34
C ILE A 31 -16.70 -9.16 13.05
N LYS A 32 -16.93 -8.83 11.76
CA LYS A 32 -17.97 -7.86 11.37
C LYS A 32 -19.39 -8.30 11.69
N ASN A 33 -19.64 -9.59 11.91
CA ASN A 33 -20.94 -10.08 12.36
C ASN A 33 -21.26 -9.68 13.81
N SER A 34 -20.23 -9.41 14.62
CA SER A 34 -20.38 -9.07 16.05
C SER A 34 -19.92 -7.65 16.38
N HIS A 35 -19.11 -7.03 15.52
CA HIS A 35 -18.51 -5.72 15.74
C HIS A 35 -18.68 -4.81 14.52
N ASN A 36 -18.85 -3.51 14.75
CA ASN A 36 -19.01 -2.52 13.68
C ASN A 36 -17.72 -2.26 12.87
N ARG A 37 -16.55 -2.60 13.44
CA ARG A 37 -15.24 -2.38 12.80
C ARG A 37 -14.66 -3.72 12.35
N GLY A 38 -14.26 -3.77 11.08
CA GLY A 38 -13.49 -4.89 10.53
C GLY A 38 -12.01 -4.78 10.85
N ILE A 39 -11.27 -5.83 10.50
CA ILE A 39 -9.80 -5.83 10.54
C ILE A 39 -9.31 -5.03 9.32
N ASN A 40 -8.30 -4.18 9.53
CA ASN A 40 -7.59 -3.52 8.45
C ASN A 40 -6.95 -4.55 7.50
N PHE A 41 -6.78 -4.18 6.24
CA PHE A 41 -6.06 -5.03 5.30
C PHE A 41 -4.58 -5.16 5.75
N PRO A 42 -4.06 -6.38 6.00
CA PRO A 42 -2.72 -6.54 6.55
C PRO A 42 -1.64 -6.13 5.57
N GLU A 43 -0.71 -5.31 6.04
CA GLU A 43 0.39 -4.75 5.25
C GLU A 43 1.27 -5.85 4.63
N THR A 44 1.59 -6.90 5.40
CA THR A 44 2.37 -8.05 4.96
C THR A 44 1.75 -8.78 3.76
N ILE A 45 0.41 -8.78 3.65
CA ILE A 45 -0.30 -9.34 2.50
C ILE A 45 -0.21 -8.38 1.31
N SER A 46 -0.55 -7.10 1.51
CA SER A 46 -0.53 -6.12 0.42
C SER A 46 0.85 -5.90 -0.17
N GLU A 47 1.89 -5.79 0.66
CA GLU A 47 3.27 -5.57 0.24
C GLU A 47 3.81 -6.76 -0.54
N THR A 48 3.54 -7.98 -0.08
CA THR A 48 3.95 -9.20 -0.80
C THR A 48 3.27 -9.29 -2.17
N LEU A 49 1.98 -8.98 -2.24
CA LEU A 49 1.23 -8.99 -3.50
C LEU A 49 1.66 -7.86 -4.45
N LEU A 50 1.97 -6.66 -3.93
CA LEU A 50 2.60 -5.58 -4.70
C LEU A 50 3.91 -6.07 -5.33
N CYS A 51 4.79 -6.63 -4.51
CA CYS A 51 6.10 -7.09 -4.96
C CYS A 51 5.98 -8.17 -6.03
N ALA A 52 5.08 -9.14 -5.84
CA ALA A 52 4.80 -10.16 -6.86
C ALA A 52 4.30 -9.54 -8.18
N ALA A 53 3.36 -8.59 -8.09
CA ALA A 53 2.72 -8.00 -9.28
C ALA A 53 3.63 -7.07 -10.06
N MET A 54 4.54 -6.36 -9.38
CA MET A 54 5.43 -5.37 -9.98
C MET A 54 6.85 -5.88 -10.21
N GLY A 55 7.21 -7.05 -9.67
CA GLY A 55 8.56 -7.59 -9.74
C GLY A 55 9.53 -6.89 -8.78
N PHE A 56 9.02 -6.30 -7.70
CA PHE A 56 9.83 -5.70 -6.65
C PHE A 56 10.34 -6.76 -5.67
N GLU A 57 11.35 -6.38 -4.91
CA GLU A 57 11.85 -7.16 -3.78
C GLU A 57 11.25 -6.61 -2.49
N LEU A 58 10.63 -7.47 -1.68
CA LEU A 58 10.04 -7.10 -0.41
C LEU A 58 11.14 -6.76 0.60
N ASN A 59 11.04 -5.60 1.25
CA ASN A 59 11.93 -5.23 2.35
C ASN A 59 11.38 -5.75 3.67
N ARG A 60 12.06 -6.67 4.32
CA ARG A 60 11.73 -7.15 5.68
C ARG A 60 12.40 -6.34 6.78
N GLY A 61 13.23 -5.38 6.38
CA GLY A 61 13.99 -4.52 7.25
C GLY A 61 13.25 -3.23 7.59
N THR A 62 14.00 -2.13 7.64
CA THR A 62 13.48 -0.78 7.90
C THR A 62 13.79 0.14 6.73
N GLY A 63 13.02 1.22 6.57
CA GLY A 63 13.22 2.24 5.52
C GLY A 63 12.57 1.88 4.18
N GLY A 64 11.24 1.94 4.12
CA GLY A 64 10.45 1.56 2.95
C GLY A 64 10.07 0.08 2.93
N ASP A 65 9.06 -0.25 2.15
CA ASP A 65 8.41 -1.57 2.15
C ASP A 65 8.97 -2.50 1.07
N ALA A 66 9.52 -1.95 -0.02
CA ALA A 66 10.09 -2.72 -1.11
C ALA A 66 11.18 -1.97 -1.86
N ARG A 67 11.83 -2.66 -2.81
CA ARG A 67 12.81 -2.09 -3.74
C ARG A 67 12.52 -2.52 -5.17
N GLU A 68 12.57 -1.58 -6.11
CA GLU A 68 12.66 -1.89 -7.53
C GLU A 68 14.11 -2.30 -7.84
N PRO A 69 14.38 -3.55 -8.29
CA PRO A 69 15.74 -4.07 -8.36
C PRO A 69 16.59 -3.52 -9.52
N LYS A 70 16.00 -2.91 -10.56
CA LYS A 70 16.72 -2.34 -11.71
C LYS A 70 17.21 -0.92 -11.45
N THR A 71 16.40 -0.08 -10.82
CA THR A 71 16.67 1.33 -10.49
C THR A 71 17.14 1.50 -9.06
N GLN A 72 16.98 0.47 -8.22
CA GLN A 72 17.22 0.51 -6.78
C GLN A 72 16.29 1.46 -6.01
N ALA A 73 15.22 1.92 -6.64
CA ALA A 73 14.25 2.81 -6.01
C ALA A 73 13.58 2.15 -4.80
N ILE A 74 13.57 2.84 -3.67
CA ILE A 74 12.86 2.46 -2.46
C ILE A 74 11.38 2.78 -2.63
N ILE A 75 10.55 1.77 -2.39
CA ILE A 75 9.12 1.83 -2.58
C ILE A 75 8.44 1.91 -1.23
N GLU A 76 7.59 2.90 -1.06
CA GLU A 76 6.60 2.95 0.02
C GLU A 76 5.27 2.45 -0.53
N SER A 77 4.57 1.63 0.24
CA SER A 77 3.27 1.10 -0.13
C SER A 77 2.23 1.42 0.94
N LYS A 78 1.01 1.70 0.50
CA LYS A 78 -0.15 1.88 1.38
C LYS A 78 -1.33 1.15 0.77
N ALA A 79 -2.15 0.53 1.61
CA ALA A 79 -3.25 -0.29 1.13
C ALA A 79 -4.52 -0.08 1.95
N THR A 80 -5.68 -0.25 1.30
CA THR A 80 -7.00 -0.20 1.94
C THR A 80 -7.92 -1.27 1.38
N SER A 81 -8.81 -1.79 2.22
CA SER A 81 -9.93 -2.67 1.85
C SER A 81 -11.25 -1.92 1.66
N ASN A 82 -11.26 -0.60 1.84
CA ASN A 82 -12.40 0.24 1.49
C ASN A 82 -12.14 0.87 0.13
N TRP A 83 -13.09 0.73 -0.80
CA TRP A 83 -12.90 1.21 -2.17
C TRP A 83 -12.82 2.74 -2.22
N ASP A 84 -13.78 3.45 -1.61
CA ASP A 84 -13.94 4.91 -1.77
C ASP A 84 -13.34 5.76 -0.64
N ARG A 85 -12.67 5.12 0.33
CA ARG A 85 -12.16 5.84 1.51
C ARG A 85 -10.91 5.20 2.08
N ASP A 86 -10.04 6.05 2.59
CA ASP A 86 -8.86 5.64 3.34
C ASP A 86 -8.50 6.70 4.37
N THR A 87 -7.72 6.29 5.38
CA THR A 87 -7.08 7.18 6.33
C THR A 87 -5.65 6.70 6.46
N THR A 88 -4.89 7.01 5.42
CA THR A 88 -3.52 6.52 5.25
C THR A 88 -2.58 7.32 6.13
N SER A 89 -1.65 6.62 6.78
CA SER A 89 -0.76 7.23 7.78
C SER A 89 0.70 7.12 7.36
N PHE A 90 1.39 8.26 7.44
CA PHE A 90 2.74 8.47 6.93
C PHE A 90 3.69 8.81 8.09
N SER A 91 4.81 8.10 8.19
CA SER A 91 5.80 8.28 9.27
C SER A 91 6.40 9.70 9.25
N PRO A 92 6.78 10.29 10.39
CA PRO A 92 7.47 11.58 10.41
C PRO A 92 8.82 11.60 9.68
N SER A 93 9.43 10.44 9.43
CA SER A 93 10.81 10.32 8.95
C SER A 93 10.98 9.30 7.82
N GLU A 94 9.91 8.96 7.10
CA GLU A 94 10.02 8.08 5.93
C GLU A 94 10.73 8.79 4.78
N ASN A 95 11.56 8.03 4.06
CA ASN A 95 12.21 8.46 2.84
C ASN A 95 12.08 7.34 1.82
N PHE A 96 11.48 7.65 0.68
CA PHE A 96 11.17 6.70 -0.39
C PHE A 96 11.16 7.43 -1.73
N ASP A 97 11.44 6.70 -2.80
CA ASP A 97 11.52 7.23 -4.16
C ASP A 97 10.18 7.16 -4.89
N ALA A 98 9.32 6.21 -4.53
CA ALA A 98 7.98 6.09 -5.12
C ALA A 98 6.95 5.53 -4.14
N LEU A 99 5.79 6.17 -4.09
CA LEU A 99 4.60 5.71 -3.38
C LEU A 99 3.71 4.88 -4.32
N TYR A 100 3.41 3.65 -3.90
CA TYR A 100 2.39 2.81 -4.50
C TYR A 100 1.17 2.73 -3.58
N PHE A 101 -0.02 2.80 -4.17
CA PHE A 101 -1.26 2.64 -3.42
C PHE A 101 -2.04 1.43 -3.91
N LEU A 102 -2.58 0.65 -2.99
CA LEU A 102 -3.32 -0.57 -3.30
C LEU A 102 -4.77 -0.46 -2.81
N ARG A 103 -5.71 -0.66 -3.74
CA ARG A 103 -7.15 -0.70 -3.45
C ARG A 103 -7.66 -2.11 -3.61
N LEU A 104 -8.05 -2.73 -2.50
CA LEU A 104 -8.69 -4.02 -2.52
C LEU A 104 -10.19 -3.85 -2.76
N ASN A 105 -10.68 -4.35 -3.89
CA ASN A 105 -12.08 -4.67 -4.07
C ASN A 105 -12.37 -6.02 -3.41
N GLN A 106 -12.72 -5.97 -2.11
CA GLN A 106 -12.94 -7.17 -1.31
C GLN A 106 -14.13 -8.01 -1.80
N ARG A 107 -15.12 -7.40 -2.48
CA ARG A 107 -16.28 -8.13 -3.01
C ARG A 107 -15.84 -9.09 -4.11
N ASP A 108 -15.06 -8.57 -5.06
CA ASP A 108 -14.68 -9.28 -6.29
C ASP A 108 -13.31 -9.99 -6.15
N ASP A 109 -12.64 -9.83 -5.00
CA ASP A 109 -11.33 -10.42 -4.70
C ASP A 109 -10.24 -9.96 -5.68
N GLU A 110 -10.26 -8.66 -5.97
CA GLU A 110 -9.32 -8.00 -6.88
C GLU A 110 -8.54 -6.91 -6.14
N LEU A 111 -7.22 -6.92 -6.30
CA LEU A 111 -6.33 -5.92 -5.73
C LEU A 111 -5.78 -5.03 -6.85
N TYR A 112 -6.20 -3.77 -6.88
CA TYR A 112 -5.74 -2.79 -7.86
C TYR A 112 -4.52 -2.05 -7.33
N ILE A 113 -3.52 -1.86 -8.20
CA ILE A 113 -2.22 -1.27 -7.88
C ILE A 113 -2.06 0.03 -8.65
N TYR A 114 -1.80 1.11 -7.93
CA TYR A 114 -1.58 2.44 -8.47
C TYR A 114 -0.13 2.83 -8.23
N ASN A 115 0.58 3.22 -9.29
CA ASN A 115 1.80 4.00 -9.15
C ASN A 115 1.38 5.48 -9.05
N THR A 116 1.58 6.10 -7.89
CA THR A 116 1.09 7.48 -7.67
C THR A 116 1.97 8.55 -8.33
N GLY A 117 3.20 8.20 -8.70
CA GLY A 117 4.20 9.19 -9.16
C GLY A 117 4.72 10.13 -8.07
N ILE A 118 4.34 9.91 -6.80
CA ILE A 118 4.72 10.73 -5.65
C ILE A 118 5.95 10.12 -4.96
N ASN A 119 6.97 10.93 -4.69
CA ASN A 119 8.08 10.59 -3.80
C ASN A 119 7.91 11.22 -2.40
N SER A 120 8.85 10.99 -1.48
CA SER A 120 8.79 11.51 -0.11
C SER A 120 8.80 13.05 -0.02
N ASP A 121 9.39 13.75 -1.00
CA ASP A 121 9.42 15.21 -1.05
C ASP A 121 8.12 15.80 -1.62
N ASP A 122 7.57 15.20 -2.67
CA ASP A 122 6.25 15.55 -3.21
C ASP A 122 5.17 15.40 -2.13
N LEU A 123 5.26 14.32 -1.34
CA LEU A 123 4.33 14.00 -0.26
C LEU A 123 4.26 15.14 0.78
N LYS A 124 5.39 15.78 1.11
CA LYS A 124 5.45 16.86 2.10
C LYS A 124 4.60 18.07 1.72
N SER A 125 4.38 18.29 0.42
CA SER A 125 3.62 19.42 -0.09
C SER A 125 2.09 19.22 -0.01
N ILE A 126 1.63 18.00 0.28
CA ILE A 126 0.19 17.70 0.35
C ILE A 126 -0.45 18.39 1.56
N GLN A 127 -1.50 19.15 1.31
CA GLN A 127 -2.27 19.80 2.37
C GLN A 127 -3.14 18.78 3.13
N VAL A 128 -2.87 18.58 4.44
CA VAL A 128 -3.60 17.60 5.27
C VAL A 128 -4.68 18.23 6.14
N ASN A 129 -4.64 19.55 6.35
CA ASN A 129 -5.71 20.33 6.95
C ASN A 129 -5.63 21.80 6.49
N LYS A 130 -6.53 22.67 6.99
CA LYS A 130 -6.61 24.08 6.56
C LYS A 130 -5.31 24.88 6.72
N THR A 131 -4.44 24.53 7.65
CA THR A 131 -3.28 25.34 8.05
C THR A 131 -1.95 24.61 7.94
N GLN A 132 -1.94 23.32 7.64
CA GLN A 132 -0.74 22.50 7.65
C GLN A 132 -0.69 21.55 6.45
N THR A 133 0.49 21.48 5.86
CA THR A 133 0.91 20.43 4.96
C THR A 133 1.30 19.17 5.73
N LEU A 134 1.51 18.08 4.99
CA LEU A 134 2.07 16.85 5.53
C LEU A 134 3.46 17.13 6.11
N GLY A 135 4.31 17.88 5.41
CA GLY A 135 5.63 18.28 5.85
C GLY A 135 5.63 19.05 7.17
N ASP A 136 4.66 19.97 7.35
CA ASP A 136 4.50 20.71 8.61
C ASP A 136 4.21 19.78 9.80
N GLN A 137 3.39 18.74 9.58
CA GLN A 137 3.12 17.75 10.63
C GLN A 137 4.33 16.83 10.88
N GLN A 138 5.04 16.40 9.83
CA GLN A 138 6.25 15.58 9.97
C GLN A 138 7.36 16.34 10.72
N ALA A 139 7.55 17.63 10.45
CA ALA A 139 8.50 18.50 11.16
C ALA A 139 8.21 18.62 12.67
N GLN A 140 6.94 18.41 13.07
CA GLN A 140 6.52 18.33 14.48
C GLN A 140 6.64 16.92 15.07
N GLY A 141 7.27 15.98 14.37
CA GLY A 141 7.38 14.57 14.76
C GLY A 141 6.05 13.81 14.73
N ARG A 142 5.01 14.35 14.08
CA ARG A 142 3.69 13.72 14.03
C ARG A 142 3.61 12.75 12.87
N ARG A 143 2.67 11.80 12.98
CA ARG A 143 2.29 10.87 11.92
C ARG A 143 1.05 11.41 11.18
N PRO A 144 1.22 12.24 10.12
CA PRO A 144 0.12 12.78 9.36
C PRO A 144 -0.77 11.68 8.77
N ARG A 145 -2.04 12.02 8.61
CA ARG A 145 -3.05 11.14 8.03
C ARG A 145 -3.93 11.92 7.08
N PHE A 146 -4.16 11.37 5.89
CA PHE A 146 -5.09 11.90 4.91
C PHE A 146 -5.59 10.76 3.99
N SER A 147 -6.49 11.08 3.07
CA SER A 147 -6.98 10.12 2.07
C SER A 147 -6.14 10.18 0.81
N VAL A 148 -5.31 9.16 0.56
CA VAL A 148 -4.55 9.03 -0.69
C VAL A 148 -5.50 8.90 -1.88
N ILE A 149 -6.65 8.24 -1.70
CA ILE A 149 -7.67 8.13 -2.75
C ILE A 149 -8.10 9.53 -3.21
N LYS A 150 -8.54 10.38 -2.28
CA LYS A 150 -9.08 11.70 -2.63
C LYS A 150 -8.03 12.71 -3.04
N PHE A 151 -6.93 12.79 -2.31
CA PHE A 151 -5.96 13.87 -2.45
C PHE A 151 -4.85 13.57 -3.47
N ILE A 152 -4.71 12.31 -3.93
CA ILE A 152 -3.69 11.92 -4.90
C ILE A 152 -4.34 11.24 -6.10
N ILE A 153 -5.04 10.13 -5.91
CA ILE A 153 -5.56 9.32 -7.03
C ILE A 153 -6.64 10.08 -7.79
N GLU A 154 -7.71 10.49 -7.13
CA GLU A 154 -8.83 11.21 -7.75
C GLU A 154 -8.43 12.63 -8.17
N ALA A 155 -7.60 13.30 -7.38
CA ALA A 155 -7.15 14.67 -7.67
C ALA A 155 -6.28 14.77 -8.94
N ASN A 156 -5.64 13.68 -9.36
CA ASN A 156 -4.76 13.63 -10.53
C ASN A 156 -5.20 12.59 -11.57
N ASP A 157 -6.44 12.08 -11.47
CA ASP A 157 -7.01 11.06 -12.37
C ASP A 157 -6.07 9.86 -12.60
N ILE A 158 -5.45 9.35 -11.53
CA ILE A 158 -4.47 8.26 -11.61
C ILE A 158 -5.18 6.93 -11.80
N GLU A 159 -4.90 6.27 -12.92
CA GLU A 159 -5.39 4.93 -13.22
C GLU A 159 -4.48 3.83 -12.63
N PRO A 160 -5.03 2.64 -12.31
CA PRO A 160 -4.22 1.52 -11.84
C PRO A 160 -3.33 0.97 -12.95
N VAL A 161 -2.09 0.61 -12.61
CA VAL A 161 -1.09 0.05 -13.55
C VAL A 161 -1.10 -1.48 -13.59
N ALA A 162 -1.73 -2.11 -12.60
CA ALA A 162 -1.89 -3.55 -12.54
C ALA A 162 -3.05 -3.91 -11.62
N LYS A 163 -3.55 -5.14 -11.77
CA LYS A 163 -4.41 -5.78 -10.77
C LYS A 163 -3.99 -7.21 -10.50
N VAL A 164 -4.28 -7.69 -9.29
CA VAL A 164 -4.16 -9.10 -8.89
C VAL A 164 -5.55 -9.66 -8.69
N GLU A 165 -5.94 -10.64 -9.49
CA GLU A 165 -7.15 -11.43 -9.30
C GLU A 165 -6.86 -12.58 -8.32
N LEU A 166 -7.29 -12.44 -7.07
CA LEU A 166 -6.85 -13.32 -5.97
C LEU A 166 -7.44 -14.73 -6.10
N ARG A 167 -8.65 -14.86 -6.66
CA ARG A 167 -9.29 -16.16 -6.92
C ARG A 167 -8.57 -16.97 -7.99
N THR A 168 -8.23 -16.33 -9.10
CA THR A 168 -7.58 -16.98 -10.26
C THR A 168 -6.05 -16.98 -10.14
N LYS A 169 -5.52 -16.26 -9.15
CA LYS A 169 -4.08 -16.04 -8.91
C LYS A 169 -3.37 -15.40 -10.11
N LYS A 170 -4.08 -14.56 -10.86
CA LYS A 170 -3.54 -13.89 -12.05
C LYS A 170 -3.10 -12.47 -11.70
N ILE A 171 -1.94 -12.10 -12.23
CA ILE A 171 -1.46 -10.72 -12.26
C ILE A 171 -1.72 -10.20 -13.67
N ILE A 172 -2.43 -9.07 -13.76
CA ILE A 172 -2.80 -8.43 -15.02
C ILE A 172 -2.21 -7.02 -15.01
N LYS A 173 -1.45 -6.68 -16.06
CA LYS A 173 -1.05 -5.30 -16.31
C LYS A 173 -2.21 -4.56 -16.96
N LEU A 174 -2.45 -3.33 -16.52
CA LEU A 174 -3.52 -2.47 -17.00
C LEU A 174 -2.94 -1.32 -17.83
#